data_AF-A0A239BSF8-F1
#
_entry.id   AF-A0A239BSF8-F1
#
_cell.length_a   1.000
_cell.length_b   1.000
_cell.length_c   1.000
_cell.angle_alpha   90.00
_cell.angle_beta   90.00
_cell.angle_gamma   90.00
#
_symmetry.space_group_name_H-M   'P 1'
#
loop_
_entity.id
_entity.type
_entity.pdbx_description
1 polymer ?
#
loop_
_entity_poly.entity_id
_entity_poly.type
_entity_poly.pdbx_seq_one_letter_code
_entity_poly.pdbx_strand_id
1 'polypeptide(L)'
;MITGRTAAAAVTLLAVLASYWGVYEHGRRVERADALAASAKRDSGDRLSEVIGERSARQEEQRRAKAQEEARAHAHEQQQVAAAGAAAADAAGQRLQHDAAQLAASVSCPGPDTAAVARGASATRAAMVLSDLLDRSVATNRELAKAYDAARIAGLACEASYDSLGSGEISSAP
;
A
#
# COMPACT_ATOMS: atom_id res chain seq x y z
N MET A 1 12.14 53.93 83.86
CA MET A 1 13.01 54.04 82.65
C MET A 1 13.50 52.69 82.13
N ILE A 2 13.73 51.68 82.97
CA ILE A 2 14.24 50.35 82.55
C ILE A 2 13.20 49.55 81.74
N THR A 3 11.92 49.60 82.12
CA THR A 3 10.80 48.92 81.43
C THR A 3 10.47 49.48 80.03
N GLY A 4 10.73 50.77 79.78
CA GLY A 4 10.50 51.37 78.46
C GLY A 4 11.54 50.96 77.42
N ARG A 5 12.81 50.76 77.84
CA ARG A 5 13.90 50.32 76.96
C ARG A 5 13.76 48.86 76.53
N THR A 6 13.29 47.99 77.43
CA THR A 6 13.05 46.58 77.10
C THR A 6 11.87 46.41 76.13
N ALA A 7 10.81 47.20 76.31
CA ALA A 7 9.68 47.22 75.36
C ALA A 7 10.09 47.72 73.97
N ALA A 8 10.86 48.82 73.89
CA ALA A 8 11.37 49.33 72.61
C ALA A 8 12.31 48.33 71.91
N ALA A 9 13.20 47.67 72.66
CA ALA A 9 14.08 46.63 72.12
C ALA A 9 13.32 45.39 71.64
N ALA A 10 12.25 44.99 72.32
CA ALA A 10 11.41 43.88 71.87
C ALA A 10 10.68 44.21 70.56
N VAL A 11 10.15 45.43 70.43
CA VAL A 11 9.47 45.89 69.21
C VAL A 11 10.43 45.95 68.02
N THR A 12 11.64 46.47 68.19
CA THR A 12 12.64 46.49 67.10
C THR A 12 13.06 45.09 66.69
N LEU A 13 13.23 44.17 67.64
CA LEU A 13 13.60 42.79 67.34
C LEU A 13 12.48 42.05 66.58
N LEU A 14 11.22 42.24 66.96
CA LEU A 14 10.07 41.71 66.23
C LEU A 14 9.97 42.29 64.81
N ALA A 15 10.21 43.59 64.64
CA ALA A 15 10.21 44.22 63.32
C ALA A 15 11.30 43.66 62.40
N VAL A 16 12.50 43.40 62.94
CA VAL A 16 13.61 42.77 62.20
C VAL A 16 13.30 41.33 61.83
N LEU A 17 12.69 40.55 62.74
CA LEU A 17 12.29 39.17 62.45
C LEU A 17 11.19 39.12 61.37
N ALA A 18 10.20 40.01 61.45
CA ALA A 18 9.13 40.09 60.48
C ALA A 18 9.65 40.51 59.09
N SER A 19 10.58 41.46 59.01
CA SER A 19 11.18 41.87 57.73
C SER A 19 12.04 40.76 57.12
N TYR A 20 12.87 40.09 57.94
CA TYR A 20 13.67 38.94 57.50
C TYR A 20 12.78 37.79 57.01
N TRP A 21 11.71 37.47 57.75
CA TRP A 21 10.75 36.44 57.36
C TRP A 21 10.05 36.79 56.04
N GLY A 22 9.63 38.04 55.87
CA GLY A 22 9.01 38.52 54.63
C GLY A 22 9.93 38.37 53.42
N VAL A 23 11.22 38.72 53.56
CA VAL A 23 12.23 38.53 52.51
C VAL A 23 12.44 37.04 52.20
N TYR A 24 12.52 36.19 53.23
CA TYR A 24 12.68 34.75 53.06
C TYR A 24 11.49 34.10 52.34
N GLU A 25 10.26 34.40 52.77
CA GLU A 25 9.05 33.91 52.10
C GLU A 25 8.95 34.43 50.68
N HIS A 26 9.29 35.70 50.44
CA HIS A 26 9.29 36.26 49.10
C HIS A 26 10.26 35.51 48.18
N GLY A 27 11.50 35.28 48.62
CA GLY A 27 12.47 34.47 47.88
C GLY A 27 11.96 33.06 47.60
N ARG A 28 11.40 32.38 48.60
CA ARG A 28 10.81 31.03 48.44
C ARG A 28 9.64 31.00 47.45
N ARG A 29 8.84 32.07 47.37
CA ARG A 29 7.71 32.17 46.44
C ARG A 29 8.19 32.42 45.01
N VAL A 30 9.19 33.28 44.82
CA VAL A 30 9.79 33.54 43.50
C VAL A 30 10.42 32.28 42.93
N GLU A 31 11.26 31.58 43.71
CA GLU A 31 11.89 30.32 43.26
C GLU A 31 10.85 29.25 42.88
N ARG A 32 9.75 29.13 43.63
CA ARG A 32 8.66 28.21 43.29
C ARG A 32 7.92 28.65 42.03
N ALA A 33 7.68 29.95 41.86
CA ALA A 33 7.01 30.50 40.68
C ALA A 33 7.84 30.28 39.42
N ASP A 34 9.16 30.52 39.48
CA ASP A 34 10.08 30.30 38.37
C ASP A 34 10.22 28.80 38.06
N ALA A 35 10.29 27.95 39.09
CA ALA A 35 10.29 26.50 38.89
C ALA A 35 9.00 26.00 38.24
N LEU A 36 7.83 26.48 38.66
CA LEU A 36 6.54 26.14 38.06
C LEU A 36 6.42 26.66 36.62
N ALA A 37 6.86 27.88 36.35
CA ALA A 37 6.87 28.46 35.01
C ALA A 37 7.80 27.68 34.07
N ALA A 38 9.00 27.30 34.55
CA ALA A 38 9.94 26.48 33.79
C ALA A 38 9.38 25.08 33.51
N SER A 39 8.73 24.45 34.50
CA SER A 39 8.07 23.14 34.32
C SER A 39 6.90 23.24 33.34
N ALA A 40 6.01 24.23 33.48
CA ALA A 40 4.88 24.42 32.57
C ALA A 40 5.34 24.64 31.12
N LYS A 41 6.44 25.39 30.92
CA LYS A 41 7.03 25.57 29.59
C LYS A 41 7.55 24.26 29.01
N ARG A 42 8.24 23.43 29.81
CA ARG A 42 8.70 22.09 29.38
C ARG A 42 7.52 21.19 29.04
N ASP A 43 6.54 21.07 29.94
CA ASP A 43 5.35 20.24 29.72
C ASP A 43 4.62 20.65 28.44
N SER A 44 4.48 21.96 28.17
CA SER A 44 3.86 22.43 26.92
C SER A 44 4.66 22.05 25.67
N GLY A 45 6.00 22.10 25.75
CA GLY A 45 6.89 21.68 24.66
C GLY A 45 6.87 20.17 24.43
N ASP A 46 6.84 19.39 25.50
CA ASP A 46 6.75 17.93 25.46
C ASP A 46 5.42 17.49 24.85
N ARG A 47 4.30 18.10 25.26
CA ARG A 47 2.97 17.85 24.67
C ARG A 47 2.90 18.22 23.19
N LEU A 48 3.49 19.35 22.80
CA LEU A 48 3.53 19.74 21.40
C LEU A 48 4.36 18.75 20.58
N SER A 49 5.52 18.33 21.11
CA SER A 49 6.40 17.35 20.46
C SER A 49 5.73 15.98 20.33
N GLU A 50 5.01 15.54 21.36
CA GLU A 50 4.18 14.33 21.37
C GLU A 50 3.12 14.39 20.25
N VAL A 51 2.32 15.46 20.19
CA VAL A 51 1.27 15.61 19.18
C VAL A 51 1.84 15.70 17.76
N ILE A 52 2.97 16.37 17.56
CA ILE A 52 3.64 16.42 16.24
C ILE A 52 4.15 15.04 15.85
N GLY A 53 4.76 14.30 16.78
CA GLY A 53 5.24 12.93 16.55
C GLY A 53 4.12 11.95 16.24
N GLU A 54 3.00 12.03 16.96
CA GLU A 54 1.81 11.22 16.67
C GLU A 54 1.24 11.55 15.29
N ARG A 55 1.11 12.84 14.94
CA ARG A 55 0.59 13.25 13.63
C ARG A 55 1.48 12.80 12.49
N SER A 56 2.81 12.94 12.62
CA SER A 56 3.74 12.49 11.58
C SER A 56 3.71 10.97 11.42
N ALA A 57 3.64 10.22 12.53
CA ALA A 57 3.48 8.77 12.50
C ALA A 57 2.16 8.35 11.82
N ARG A 58 1.05 9.00 12.15
CA ARG A 58 -0.26 8.74 11.51
C ARG A 58 -0.26 9.08 10.02
N GLN A 59 0.41 10.16 9.61
CA GLN A 59 0.53 10.52 8.20
C GLN A 59 1.34 9.46 7.43
N GLU A 60 2.41 8.95 8.03
CA GLU A 60 3.22 7.91 7.41
C GLU A 60 2.46 6.58 7.32
N GLU A 61 1.70 6.21 8.36
CA GLU A 61 0.78 5.07 8.33
C GLU A 61 -0.25 5.20 7.19
N GLN A 62 -0.88 6.37 7.07
CA GLN A 62 -1.85 6.66 6.01
C GLN A 62 -1.23 6.63 4.62
N ARG A 63 -0.02 7.19 4.45
CA ARG A 63 0.73 7.16 3.19
C ARG A 63 1.00 5.73 2.76
N ARG A 64 1.50 4.88 3.69
CA ARG A 64 1.76 3.46 3.42
C ARG A 64 0.48 2.69 3.10
N ALA A 65 -0.58 2.89 3.87
CA ALA A 65 -1.86 2.24 3.63
C ALA A 65 -2.43 2.59 2.25
N LYS A 66 -2.40 3.88 1.87
CA LYS A 66 -2.87 4.35 0.57
C LYS A 66 -2.06 3.75 -0.58
N ALA A 67 -0.74 3.77 -0.50
CA ALA A 67 0.10 3.22 -1.56
C ALA A 67 -0.12 1.71 -1.75
N GLN A 68 -0.33 0.97 -0.66
CA GLN A 68 -0.68 -0.46 -0.71
C GLN A 68 -2.06 -0.70 -1.31
N GLU A 69 -3.04 0.15 -1.00
CA GLU A 69 -4.38 0.07 -1.58
C GLU A 69 -4.38 0.38 -3.07
N GLU A 70 -3.63 1.40 -3.52
CA GLU A 70 -3.45 1.71 -4.93
C GLU A 70 -2.78 0.57 -5.70
N ALA A 71 -1.72 -0.04 -5.13
CA ALA A 71 -1.06 -1.20 -5.73
C ALA A 71 -2.01 -2.40 -5.88
N ARG A 72 -2.84 -2.66 -4.87
CA ARG A 72 -3.87 -3.71 -4.92
C ARG A 72 -4.94 -3.41 -5.95
N ALA A 73 -5.45 -2.18 -5.99
CA ALA A 73 -6.48 -1.76 -6.94
C ALA A 73 -5.98 -1.92 -8.39
N HIS A 74 -4.76 -1.45 -8.67
CA HIS A 74 -4.15 -1.58 -9.99
C HIS A 74 -3.91 -3.05 -10.39
N ALA A 75 -3.48 -3.90 -9.45
CA ALA A 75 -3.35 -5.33 -9.70
C ALA A 75 -4.69 -6.00 -10.00
N HIS A 76 -5.76 -5.64 -9.28
CA HIS A 76 -7.10 -6.13 -9.54
C HIS A 76 -7.66 -5.68 -10.89
N GLU A 77 -7.41 -4.43 -11.28
CA GLU A 77 -7.79 -3.93 -12.61
C GLU A 77 -7.09 -4.71 -13.72
N GLN A 78 -5.77 -4.92 -13.61
CA GLN A 78 -5.03 -5.72 -14.59
C GLN A 78 -5.52 -7.17 -14.66
N GLN A 79 -5.87 -7.78 -13.52
CA GLN A 79 -6.45 -9.12 -13.50
C GLN A 79 -7.78 -9.17 -14.25
N GLN A 80 -8.65 -8.17 -14.07
CA GLN A 80 -9.93 -8.10 -14.77
C GLN A 80 -9.74 -7.94 -16.28
N VAL A 81 -8.81 -7.08 -16.70
CA VAL A 81 -8.48 -6.89 -18.12
C VAL A 81 -7.93 -8.18 -18.73
N ALA A 82 -7.01 -8.85 -18.06
CA ALA A 82 -6.45 -10.12 -18.52
C ALA A 82 -7.53 -11.22 -18.61
N ALA A 83 -8.40 -11.32 -17.61
CA ALA A 83 -9.51 -12.28 -17.60
C ALA A 83 -10.53 -12.02 -18.73
N ALA A 84 -10.90 -10.75 -18.95
CA ALA A 84 -11.78 -10.36 -20.05
C ALA A 84 -11.13 -10.64 -21.42
N GLY A 85 -9.84 -10.34 -21.56
CA GLY A 85 -9.07 -10.65 -22.76
C GLY A 85 -9.03 -12.16 -23.06
N ALA A 86 -8.77 -12.98 -22.05
CA ALA A 86 -8.78 -14.43 -22.18
C ALA A 86 -10.17 -14.96 -22.60
N ALA A 87 -11.24 -14.49 -21.97
CA ALA A 87 -12.61 -14.88 -22.32
C ALA A 87 -12.99 -14.46 -23.75
N ALA A 88 -12.58 -13.26 -24.19
CA ALA A 88 -12.82 -12.79 -25.54
C ALA A 88 -12.05 -13.63 -26.59
N ALA A 89 -10.81 -14.00 -26.29
CA ALA A 89 -9.99 -14.86 -27.14
C ALA A 89 -10.58 -16.29 -27.25
N ASP A 90 -11.06 -16.85 -26.14
CA ASP A 90 -11.71 -18.16 -26.12
C ASP A 90 -13.01 -18.14 -26.94
N ALA A 91 -13.84 -17.12 -26.77
CA ALA A 91 -15.06 -16.94 -27.56
C ALA A 91 -14.78 -16.77 -29.06
N ALA A 92 -13.73 -16.01 -29.42
CA ALA A 92 -13.31 -15.88 -30.81
C ALA A 92 -12.80 -17.20 -31.39
N GLY A 93 -12.05 -17.99 -30.61
CA GLY A 93 -11.59 -19.32 -30.99
C GLY A 93 -12.75 -20.29 -31.25
N GLN A 94 -13.76 -20.31 -30.38
CA GLN A 94 -14.95 -21.15 -30.56
C GLN A 94 -15.73 -20.79 -31.83
N ARG A 95 -15.91 -19.49 -32.11
CA ARG A 95 -16.54 -19.05 -33.37
C ARG A 95 -15.75 -19.50 -34.59
N LEU A 96 -14.43 -19.31 -34.59
CA LEU A 96 -13.57 -19.75 -35.70
C LEU A 96 -13.66 -21.26 -35.94
N GLN A 97 -13.67 -22.07 -34.86
CA GLN A 97 -13.85 -23.53 -34.98
C GLN A 97 -15.22 -23.88 -35.56
N HIS A 98 -16.28 -23.18 -35.14
CA HIS A 98 -17.62 -23.39 -35.67
C HIS A 98 -17.72 -23.04 -37.16
N ASP A 99 -17.19 -21.89 -37.56
CA ASP A 99 -17.19 -21.42 -38.95
C ASP A 99 -16.36 -22.37 -39.85
N ALA A 100 -15.21 -22.84 -39.36
CA ALA A 100 -14.39 -23.81 -40.05
C ALA A 100 -15.10 -25.17 -40.22
N ALA A 101 -15.83 -25.63 -39.20
CA ALA A 101 -16.63 -26.86 -39.28
C ALA A 101 -17.79 -26.73 -40.28
N GLN A 102 -18.49 -25.58 -40.31
CA GLN A 102 -19.52 -25.31 -41.31
C GLN A 102 -18.94 -25.25 -42.73
N LEU A 103 -17.81 -24.57 -42.92
CA LEU A 103 -17.13 -24.53 -44.20
C LEU A 103 -16.75 -25.95 -44.65
N ALA A 104 -16.13 -26.76 -43.78
CA ALA A 104 -15.76 -28.14 -44.07
C ALA A 104 -16.98 -28.98 -44.48
N ALA A 105 -18.11 -28.85 -43.78
CA ALA A 105 -19.35 -29.54 -44.13
C ALA A 105 -19.89 -29.10 -45.51
N SER A 106 -19.82 -27.81 -45.83
CA SER A 106 -20.30 -27.28 -47.11
C SER A 106 -19.48 -27.74 -48.32
N VAL A 107 -18.18 -27.97 -48.15
CA VAL A 107 -17.27 -28.42 -49.23
C VAL A 107 -17.12 -29.94 -49.34
N SER A 108 -17.71 -30.72 -48.42
CA SER A 108 -17.48 -32.17 -48.29
C SER A 108 -18.12 -33.05 -49.39
N CYS A 109 -18.66 -32.51 -50.48
CA CYS A 109 -19.22 -33.33 -51.57
C CYS A 109 -18.09 -34.01 -52.37
N PRO A 110 -17.96 -35.34 -52.33
CA PRO A 110 -16.93 -36.03 -53.11
C PRO A 110 -17.28 -35.92 -54.61
N GLY A 111 -16.33 -35.46 -55.42
CA GLY A 111 -16.45 -35.56 -56.87
C GLY A 111 -16.49 -37.03 -57.32
N PRO A 112 -17.01 -37.33 -58.53
CA PRO A 112 -17.20 -38.71 -59.01
C PRO A 112 -15.89 -39.50 -59.25
N ASP A 113 -14.73 -38.83 -59.22
CA ASP A 113 -13.43 -39.46 -59.46
C ASP A 113 -12.89 -40.17 -58.21
N THR A 114 -13.21 -41.46 -58.12
CA THR A 114 -12.79 -42.35 -57.03
C THR A 114 -11.28 -42.51 -56.91
N ALA A 115 -10.51 -42.32 -57.99
CA ALA A 115 -9.05 -42.40 -57.97
C ALA A 115 -8.41 -41.14 -57.34
N ALA A 116 -9.05 -39.98 -57.48
CA ALA A 116 -8.68 -38.75 -56.77
C ALA A 116 -9.03 -38.85 -55.27
N VAL A 117 -10.21 -39.40 -54.93
CA VAL A 117 -10.63 -39.64 -53.54
C VAL A 117 -9.68 -40.58 -52.81
N ALA A 118 -9.26 -41.69 -53.45
CA ALA A 118 -8.32 -42.63 -52.86
C ALA A 118 -6.93 -42.00 -52.59
N ARG A 119 -6.44 -41.14 -53.50
CA ARG A 119 -5.20 -40.38 -53.30
C ARG A 119 -5.31 -39.33 -52.19
N GLY A 120 -6.50 -38.76 -51.98
CA GLY A 120 -6.77 -37.78 -50.91
C GLY A 120 -6.93 -38.38 -49.51
N ALA A 121 -7.18 -39.69 -49.39
CA ALA A 121 -7.44 -40.36 -48.11
C ALA A 121 -6.20 -40.43 -47.19
N SER A 122 -4.98 -40.44 -47.74
CA SER A 122 -3.74 -40.34 -46.96
C SER A 122 -3.55 -38.92 -46.43
N ALA A 123 -3.77 -37.91 -47.27
CA ALA A 123 -3.68 -36.49 -46.90
C ALA A 123 -4.70 -36.11 -45.82
N THR A 124 -5.93 -36.63 -45.92
CA THR A 124 -6.98 -36.40 -44.91
C THR A 124 -6.60 -36.97 -43.54
N ARG A 125 -6.01 -38.18 -43.51
CA ARG A 125 -5.50 -38.79 -42.27
C ARG A 125 -4.36 -38.00 -41.65
N ALA A 126 -3.43 -37.51 -42.47
CA ALA A 126 -2.35 -36.64 -42.01
C ALA A 126 -2.90 -35.30 -41.45
N ALA A 127 -3.90 -34.71 -42.12
CA ALA A 127 -4.55 -33.48 -41.66
C ALA A 127 -5.29 -33.67 -40.33
N MET A 128 -5.96 -34.80 -40.09
CA MET A 128 -6.61 -35.10 -38.81
C MET A 128 -5.59 -35.17 -37.65
N VAL A 129 -4.45 -35.84 -37.85
CA VAL A 129 -3.39 -35.91 -36.83
C VAL A 129 -2.79 -34.53 -36.57
N LEU A 130 -2.51 -33.75 -37.63
CA LEU A 130 -1.99 -32.40 -37.47
C LEU A 130 -2.97 -31.49 -36.72
N SER A 131 -4.27 -31.64 -36.95
CA SER A 131 -5.31 -30.88 -36.27
C SER A 131 -5.34 -31.20 -34.77
N ASP A 132 -5.29 -32.47 -34.39
CA ASP A 132 -5.24 -32.90 -32.99
C ASP A 132 -3.97 -32.37 -32.27
N LEU A 133 -2.81 -32.45 -32.93
CA LEU A 133 -1.57 -31.89 -32.41
C LEU A 133 -1.64 -30.37 -32.23
N LEU A 134 -2.24 -29.67 -33.19
CA LEU A 134 -2.43 -28.23 -33.13
C LEU A 134 -3.36 -27.85 -31.97
N ASP A 135 -4.50 -28.54 -31.82
CA ASP A 135 -5.45 -28.29 -30.74
C ASP A 135 -4.80 -28.49 -29.37
N ARG A 136 -4.04 -29.57 -29.19
CA ARG A 136 -3.31 -29.84 -27.94
C ARG A 136 -2.21 -28.81 -27.67
N SER A 137 -1.50 -28.38 -28.71
CA SER A 137 -0.48 -27.33 -28.62
C SER A 137 -1.09 -25.99 -28.24
N VAL A 138 -2.17 -25.58 -28.90
CA VAL A 138 -2.88 -24.33 -28.62
C VAL A 138 -3.48 -24.34 -27.22
N ALA A 139 -4.09 -25.44 -26.78
CA ALA A 139 -4.60 -25.58 -25.42
C ALA A 139 -3.49 -25.39 -24.38
N THR A 140 -2.35 -26.04 -24.57
CA THR A 140 -1.19 -25.89 -23.67
C THR A 140 -0.66 -24.46 -23.66
N ASN A 141 -0.52 -23.83 -24.83
CA ASN A 141 -0.07 -22.44 -24.95
C ASN A 141 -1.04 -21.45 -24.28
N ARG A 142 -2.36 -21.70 -24.33
CA ARG A 142 -3.36 -20.86 -23.64
C ARG A 142 -3.22 -20.91 -22.13
N GLU A 143 -3.07 -22.11 -21.57
CA GLU A 143 -2.86 -22.27 -20.12
C GLU A 143 -1.55 -21.63 -19.68
N LEU A 144 -0.50 -21.78 -20.49
CA LEU A 144 0.78 -21.13 -20.23
C LEU A 144 0.67 -19.60 -20.28
N ALA A 145 -0.04 -19.03 -21.26
CA ALA A 145 -0.28 -17.60 -21.35
C ALA A 145 -1.04 -17.06 -20.13
N LYS A 146 -2.11 -17.73 -19.69
CA LYS A 146 -2.85 -17.37 -18.47
C LYS A 146 -1.94 -17.36 -17.23
N ALA A 147 -1.09 -18.38 -17.09
CA ALA A 147 -0.14 -18.45 -15.98
C ALA A 147 0.91 -17.34 -16.04
N TYR A 148 1.42 -17.00 -17.22
CA TYR A 148 2.37 -15.90 -17.40
C TYR A 148 1.74 -14.54 -17.11
N ASP A 149 0.51 -14.28 -17.57
CA ASP A 149 -0.20 -13.03 -17.28
C ASP A 149 -0.43 -12.88 -15.77
N ALA A 150 -0.87 -13.95 -15.10
CA ALA A 150 -1.03 -13.96 -13.65
C ALA A 150 0.30 -13.71 -12.91
N ALA A 151 1.38 -14.37 -13.33
CA ALA A 151 2.71 -14.19 -12.74
C ALA A 151 3.25 -12.77 -12.96
N ARG A 152 3.04 -12.21 -14.16
CA ARG A 152 3.43 -10.83 -14.48
C ARG A 152 2.68 -9.82 -13.62
N ILE A 153 1.35 -9.96 -13.49
CA ILE A 153 0.54 -9.05 -12.67
C ILE A 153 0.97 -9.14 -11.20
N ALA A 154 1.20 -10.36 -10.68
CA ALA A 154 1.71 -10.54 -9.33
C ALA A 154 3.10 -9.92 -9.13
N GLY A 155 3.99 -10.05 -10.12
CA GLY A 155 5.32 -9.43 -10.12
C GLY A 155 5.25 -7.90 -10.06
N LEU A 156 4.44 -7.30 -10.95
CA LEU A 156 4.22 -5.84 -10.96
C LEU A 156 3.60 -5.33 -9.66
N ALA A 157 2.68 -6.09 -9.07
CA ALA A 157 2.10 -5.76 -7.76
C ALA A 157 3.14 -5.81 -6.64
N CYS A 158 4.05 -6.80 -6.67
CA CYS A 158 5.16 -6.92 -5.73
C CYS A 158 6.14 -5.74 -5.86
N GLU A 159 6.55 -5.41 -7.08
CA GLU A 159 7.43 -4.28 -7.39
C GLU A 159 6.83 -2.95 -6.91
N ALA A 160 5.57 -2.66 -7.28
CA ALA A 160 4.88 -1.45 -6.83
C ALA A 160 4.75 -1.38 -5.29
N SER A 161 4.50 -2.52 -4.65
CA SER A 161 4.45 -2.60 -3.18
C SER A 161 5.83 -2.33 -2.56
N TYR A 162 6.91 -2.82 -3.16
CA TYR A 162 8.27 -2.58 -2.70
C TYR A 162 8.69 -1.12 -2.88
N ASP A 163 8.41 -0.52 -4.04
CA ASP A 163 8.70 0.88 -4.32
C ASP A 163 7.96 1.85 -3.38
N SER A 164 6.77 1.44 -2.90
CA SER A 164 6.03 2.18 -1.88
C SER A 164 6.77 2.27 -0.53
N LEU A 165 7.66 1.31 -0.24
CA LEU A 165 8.51 1.31 0.94
C LEU A 165 9.68 2.29 0.77
N GLY A 166 10.36 2.25 -0.40
CA GLY A 166 11.55 3.07 -0.68
C GLY A 166 11.26 4.56 -0.90
N SER A 167 10.09 4.91 -1.45
CA SER A 167 9.66 6.31 -1.65
C SER A 167 9.43 7.09 -0.35
N GLY A 168 9.35 6.41 0.81
CA GLY A 168 9.33 7.06 2.12
C GLY A 168 10.68 7.62 2.56
N GLU A 169 11.79 7.06 2.06
CA GLU A 169 13.14 7.40 2.50
C GLU A 169 13.67 8.68 1.84
N ILE A 170 13.18 9.00 0.62
CA ILE A 170 13.61 10.20 -0.13
C ILE A 170 12.88 11.47 0.37
N SER A 171 11.68 11.35 0.95
CA SER A 171 10.90 12.49 1.46
C SER A 171 11.25 12.92 2.89
N SER A 172 12.16 12.22 3.57
CA SER A 172 12.56 12.51 4.96
C SER A 172 13.94 13.18 5.11
N ALA A 173 14.61 13.53 4.02
CA ALA A 173 15.83 14.35 4.07
C ALA A 173 15.46 15.84 4.13
N PRO A 174 15.92 16.61 5.14
CA PRO A 174 15.77 18.07 5.17
C PRO A 174 16.59 18.77 4.08
#